data_AF-A0A1H8CS24-F1
#
_entry.id   AF-A0A1H8CS24-F1
#
_cell.length_a   1.000
_cell.length_b   1.000
_cell.length_c   1.000
_cell.angle_alpha   90.00
_cell.angle_beta   90.00
_cell.angle_gamma   90.00
#
_symmetry.space_group_name_H-M   'P 1'
#
loop_
_entity.id
_entity.type
_entity.pdbx_description
1 polymer ?
#
loop_
_entity_poly.entity_id
_entity_poly.type
_entity_poly.pdbx_seq_one_letter_code
_entity_poly.pdbx_strand_id
1 'polypeptide(L)' 'MKKESEADYFARRERAARDLAAKAADPAVARVHQELADNYAAAASNAADCAAGVGRGAADDRPST' A
#
# COMPACT_ATOMS: atom_id res chain seq x y z
N MET A 1 12.30 -22.52 -0.01
CA MET A 1 12.12 -21.04 0.01
C MET A 1 10.69 -20.75 0.45
N LYS A 2 10.49 -19.97 1.53
CA LYS A 2 9.14 -19.50 1.91
C LYS A 2 8.73 -18.42 0.92
N LYS A 3 7.56 -18.58 0.29
CA LYS A 3 6.97 -17.51 -0.54
C LYS A 3 6.53 -16.40 0.42
N GLU A 4 7.05 -15.21 0.20
CA GLU A 4 6.60 -14.02 0.92
C GLU A 4 5.15 -13.69 0.57
N SER A 5 4.38 -13.21 1.54
CA SER A 5 3.02 -12.73 1.27
C SER A 5 3.08 -11.36 0.59
N GLU A 6 2.10 -11.07 -0.25
CA GLU A 6 2.03 -9.78 -0.95
C GLU A 6 1.90 -8.59 0.03
N ALA A 7 1.18 -8.79 1.14
CA ALA A 7 1.08 -7.81 2.22
C ALA A 7 2.44 -7.52 2.88
N ASP A 8 3.25 -8.56 3.13
CA ASP A 8 4.60 -8.40 3.69
C ASP A 8 5.53 -7.66 2.73
N TYR A 9 5.42 -7.95 1.42
CA TYR A 9 6.17 -7.23 0.40
C TYR A 9 5.87 -5.73 0.45
N PHE A 10 4.58 -5.35 0.39
CA PHE A 10 4.19 -3.95 0.41
C PHE A 10 4.51 -3.26 1.74
N ALA A 11 4.37 -3.94 2.88
CA ALA A 11 4.76 -3.40 4.18
C ALA A 11 6.27 -3.10 4.26
N ARG A 12 7.13 -3.94 3.66
CA ARG A 12 8.58 -3.65 3.60
C ARG A 12 8.89 -2.48 2.67
N ARG A 13 8.18 -2.37 1.55
CA ARG A 13 8.34 -1.25 0.60
C ARG A 13 7.88 0.08 1.21
N GLU A 14 6.80 0.09 1.99
CA GLU A 14 6.31 1.24 2.75
C GLU A 14 7.39 1.77 3.70
N ARG A 15 7.93 0.90 4.57
CA ARG A 15 9.01 1.27 5.49
C ARG A 15 10.24 1.83 4.77
N ALA A 16 10.67 1.18 3.69
CA ALA A 16 11.80 1.66 2.91
C ALA A 16 11.54 3.05 2.30
N ALA A 17 10.32 3.32 1.83
CA ALA A 17 9.94 4.62 1.30
C ALA A 17 9.87 5.70 2.40
N ARG A 18 9.36 5.38 3.61
CA ARG A 18 9.41 6.28 4.78
C ARG A 18 10.84 6.65 5.15
N ASP A 19 11.73 5.66 5.21
CA ASP A 19 13.15 5.88 5.52
C ASP A 19 13.83 6.76 4.48
N LEU A 20 13.49 6.58 3.19
CA LEU A 20 14.00 7.42 2.11
C LEU A 20 13.47 8.86 2.19
N ALA A 21 12.18 9.03 2.50
CA ALA A 21 11.59 10.35 2.71
C ALA A 21 12.27 11.10 3.86
N ALA A 22 12.54 10.42 4.98
CA ALA A 22 13.19 11.01 6.15
C ALA A 22 14.66 11.40 5.90
N LYS A 23 15.34 10.73 4.97
CA LYS A 23 16.75 10.99 4.61
C LYS A 23 16.92 11.93 3.43
N ALA A 24 15.84 12.25 2.70
CA ALA A 24 15.91 13.08 1.52
C ALA A 24 16.23 14.54 1.91
N ALA A 25 17.31 15.08 1.30
CA ALA A 25 17.69 16.48 1.49
C ALA A 25 16.79 17.44 0.69
N ASP A 26 16.25 16.99 -0.44
CA ASP A 26 15.33 17.75 -1.29
C ASP A 26 13.87 17.50 -0.85
N PRO A 27 13.10 18.56 -0.53
CA PRO A 27 11.72 18.41 -0.06
C PRO A 27 10.76 17.85 -1.13
N ALA A 28 11.01 18.07 -2.42
CA ALA A 28 10.22 17.49 -3.50
C ALA A 28 10.49 15.98 -3.61
N VAL A 29 11.74 15.56 -3.44
CA VAL A 29 12.10 14.12 -3.39
C VAL A 29 11.52 13.45 -2.14
N ALA A 30 11.60 14.11 -0.98
CA ALA A 30 10.97 13.64 0.24
C ALA A 30 9.46 13.41 0.06
N ARG A 31 8.78 14.36 -0.60
CA ARG A 31 7.36 14.26 -0.91
C ARG A 31 7.02 13.06 -1.79
N VAL A 32 7.79 12.82 -2.86
CA VAL A 32 7.57 11.65 -3.74
C VAL A 32 7.71 10.34 -2.97
N HIS A 33 8.72 10.23 -2.09
CA HIS A 33 8.88 9.05 -1.25
C HIS A 33 7.76 8.89 -0.23
N GLN A 34 7.21 9.99 0.28
CA GLN A 34 6.08 9.97 1.20
C GLN A 34 4.80 9.49 0.50
N GLU A 35 4.51 10.00 -0.70
CA GLU A 35 3.39 9.55 -1.53
C GLU A 35 3.53 8.06 -1.91
N LEU A 36 4.74 7.60 -2.21
CA LEU A 36 5.04 6.18 -2.43
C LEU A 36 4.78 5.33 -1.18
N ALA A 37 5.18 5.80 0.01
CA ALA A 37 4.93 5.10 1.26
C ALA A 37 3.43 4.94 1.52
N ASP A 38 2.65 6.00 1.30
CA ASP A 38 1.20 5.96 1.47
C ASP A 38 0.52 4.99 0.49
N ASN A 39 0.98 4.96 -0.77
CA ASN A 39 0.49 4.00 -1.76
C ASN A 39 0.82 2.55 -1.38
N TYR A 40 2.02 2.29 -0.85
CA TYR A 40 2.39 0.97 -0.36
C TYR A 40 1.60 0.56 0.89
N ALA A 41 1.28 1.50 1.79
CA ALA A 41 0.43 1.24 2.94
C ALA A 41 -0.98 0.81 2.51
N ALA A 42 -1.56 1.49 1.52
CA ALA A 42 -2.85 1.13 0.94
C ALA A 42 -2.80 -0.25 0.27
N ALA A 43 -1.76 -0.52 -0.51
CA ALA A 43 -1.58 -1.83 -1.17
C ALA A 43 -1.40 -2.97 -0.16
N ALA A 44 -0.64 -2.75 0.92
CA ALA A 44 -0.46 -3.74 1.99
C ALA A 44 -1.79 -4.05 2.68
N SER A 45 -2.60 -3.03 2.96
CA SER A 45 -3.92 -3.18 3.58
C SER A 45 -4.85 -3.97 2.66
N ASN A 46 -4.93 -3.61 1.38
CA ASN A 46 -5.76 -4.33 0.40
C ASN A 46 -5.31 -5.78 0.21
N ALA A 47 -4.00 -6.04 0.17
CA ALA A 47 -3.46 -7.40 0.05
C ALA A 47 -3.79 -8.24 1.30
N ALA A 48 -3.73 -7.63 2.49
CA ALA A 48 -4.13 -8.28 3.73
C ALA A 48 -5.64 -8.59 3.76
N ASP A 49 -6.48 -7.65 3.32
CA ASP A 49 -7.94 -7.84 3.23
C ASP A 49 -8.29 -8.98 2.25
N CYS A 50 -7.66 -9.00 1.07
CA CYS A 50 -7.80 -10.09 0.11
C CYS A 50 -7.35 -11.43 0.67
N ALA A 51 -6.21 -11.47 1.38
CA ALA A 51 -5.70 -12.70 2.00
C ALA A 51 -6.60 -13.20 3.15
N ALA A 52 -7.25 -12.29 3.87
CA ALA A 52 -8.19 -12.61 4.94
C ALA A 52 -9.58 -13.03 4.44
N GLY A 53 -9.83 -13.00 3.12
CA GLY A 53 -11.16 -13.25 2.56
C GLY A 53 -12.17 -12.15 2.91
N VAL A 54 -11.70 -11.00 3.39
CA VAL A 54 -12.51 -9.81 3.64
C VAL A 54 -12.64 -9.08 2.31
N GLY A 55 -13.30 -9.72 1.34
CA GLY A 55 -13.67 -9.03 0.11
C GLY A 55 -14.53 -7.84 0.50
N ARG A 56 -14.05 -6.61 0.22
CA ARG A 56 -14.96 -5.46 0.14
C ARG A 56 -16.05 -5.88 -0.84
N GLY A 57 -17.25 -6.13 -0.31
CA GLY A 57 -18.40 -6.46 -1.12
C GLY A 57 -18.47 -5.47 -2.27
N ALA A 58 -18.53 -5.99 -3.49
CA ALA A 58 -19.04 -5.23 -4.61
C ALA A 58 -20.40 -4.69 -4.18
N ALA A 59 -20.45 -3.42 -3.78
CA ALA A 59 -21.69 -2.68 -3.69
C ALA A 59 -22.10 -2.42 -5.14
N ASP A 60 -22.81 -3.40 -5.67
CA ASP A 60 -23.78 -3.27 -6.73
C ASP A 60 -24.76 -2.16 -6.31
N ASP A 61 -24.59 -0.96 -6.85
CA ASP A 61 -25.63 0.07 -6.84
C ASP A 61 -25.53 0.87 -8.15
N ARG A 62 -25.94 0.21 -9.24
CA ARG A 62 -26.49 0.91 -10.39
C ARG A 62 -28.01 0.80 -10.28
N PRO A 63 -28.75 1.89 -10.02
CA PRO A 63 -30.17 1.87 -10.28
C PRO A 63 -30.37 1.74 -11.80
N SER A 64 -30.95 0.62 -12.22
CA SER A 64 -31.56 0.49 -13.54
C SER A 64 -32.70 1.51 -13.63
N THR A 65 -32.53 2.55 -14.44
CA THR A 65 -33.62 3.36 -14.99
C THR A 65 -33.55 3.29 -16.50
#